data_AF-A0A523YFG2-F1
#
_entry.id   AF-A0A523YFG2-F1
#
_cell.length_a   1.000
_cell.length_b   1.000
_cell.length_c   1.000
_cell.angle_alpha   90.00
_cell.angle_beta   90.00
_cell.angle_gamma   90.00
#
_symmetry.space_group_name_H-M   'P 1'
#
loop_
_entity.id
_entity.type
_entity.pdbx_description
1 polymer ?
#
loop_
_entity_poly.entity_id
_entity_poly.type
_entity_poly.pdbx_seq_one_letter_code
_entity_poly.pdbx_strand_id
1 'polypeptide(L)'
;MKCPRCDSPVTDDMKFCGHCGVEVESGKKITLDAWIGYINHTQETLRSRSRTLSRLNLAGLGIAIFSIPFVVVIIPFLSATTALFLVLPFIGFFFGSILISFSRSELRELEKPLQICENAKLAVLAGNLTTSKEITGYLENQLKKYAVSYSGKLKGASSPP
;
A
#
# COMPACT_ATOMS: atom_id res chain seq x y z
N MET A 1 26.70 27.23 -11.64
CA MET A 1 25.41 26.63 -12.10
C MET A 1 24.42 26.35 -10.95
N LYS A 2 23.22 25.82 -11.23
CA LYS A 2 22.26 25.34 -10.19
C LYS A 2 22.18 23.83 -10.19
N CYS A 3 22.01 23.23 -9.00
CA CYS A 3 21.86 21.78 -8.87
C CYS A 3 20.55 21.30 -9.56
N PRO A 4 20.60 20.31 -10.46
CA PRO A 4 19.41 19.81 -11.17
C PRO A 4 18.41 19.06 -10.27
N ARG A 5 18.80 18.71 -9.04
CA ARG A 5 17.94 17.99 -8.07
C ARG A 5 17.31 18.91 -7.02
N CYS A 6 18.02 19.93 -6.55
CA CYS A 6 17.58 20.75 -5.40
C CYS A 6 17.67 22.26 -5.63
N ASP A 7 18.06 22.69 -6.83
CA ASP A 7 18.22 24.09 -7.24
C ASP A 7 19.18 24.94 -6.40
N SER A 8 19.95 24.31 -5.50
CA SER A 8 20.97 25.01 -4.73
C SER A 8 22.05 25.59 -5.66
N PRO A 9 22.67 26.72 -5.30
CA PRO A 9 23.82 27.22 -6.03
C PRO A 9 24.95 26.18 -5.97
N VAL A 10 25.54 25.87 -7.12
CA VAL A 10 26.68 24.95 -7.25
C VAL A 10 27.74 25.61 -8.11
N THR A 11 28.99 25.60 -7.66
CA THR A 11 30.13 26.08 -8.44
C THR A 11 30.46 25.09 -9.55
N ASP A 12 30.91 25.57 -10.70
CA ASP A 12 31.09 24.71 -11.89
C ASP A 12 32.18 23.64 -11.70
N ASP A 13 33.06 23.80 -10.71
CA ASP A 13 34.13 22.84 -10.38
C ASP A 13 33.65 21.67 -9.49
N MET A 14 32.41 21.69 -9.01
CA MET A 14 31.89 20.66 -8.11
C MET A 14 31.24 19.51 -8.87
N LYS A 15 31.82 18.31 -8.74
CA LYS A 15 31.22 17.07 -9.25
C LYS A 15 29.93 16.68 -8.53
N PHE A 16 29.79 17.02 -7.25
CA PHE A 16 28.60 16.71 -6.44
C PHE A 16 28.04 17.96 -5.78
N CYS A 17 26.72 18.05 -5.70
CA CYS A 17 26.04 19.12 -4.97
C CYS A 17 26.30 19.00 -3.47
N GLY A 18 26.95 19.99 -2.87
CA GLY A 18 27.22 20.03 -1.42
C GLY A 18 25.97 20.09 -0.53
N HIS A 19 24.78 20.33 -1.09
CA HIS A 19 23.52 20.38 -0.35
C HIS A 19 22.73 19.06 -0.39
N CYS A 20 22.66 18.39 -1.55
CA CYS A 20 21.85 17.17 -1.73
C CYS A 20 22.65 15.92 -2.14
N GLY A 21 23.98 16.04 -2.31
CA GLY A 21 24.88 14.94 -2.64
C GLY A 21 24.75 14.36 -4.05
N VAL A 22 23.94 14.96 -4.94
CA VAL A 22 23.76 14.45 -6.31
C VAL A 22 24.94 14.87 -7.19
N GLU A 23 25.35 13.99 -8.10
CA GLU A 23 26.33 14.33 -9.11
C GLU A 23 25.76 15.39 -10.08
N VAL A 24 26.53 16.45 -10.33
CA VAL A 24 26.05 17.62 -11.08
C VAL A 24 26.16 17.40 -12.58
N GLU A 25 27.18 16.65 -13.02
CA GLU A 25 27.38 16.29 -14.44
C GLU A 25 26.45 15.17 -14.91
N SER A 26 26.18 14.16 -14.08
CA SER A 26 25.23 13.08 -14.41
C SER A 26 23.79 13.38 -13.96
N GLY A 27 23.57 14.56 -13.40
CA GLY A 27 22.32 15.05 -12.82
C GLY A 27 21.21 15.15 -13.84
N LYS A 28 20.70 14.00 -14.29
CA LYS A 28 19.46 13.87 -15.03
C LYS A 28 18.43 14.51 -14.12
N LYS A 29 17.94 15.70 -14.51
CA LYS A 29 16.77 16.32 -13.87
C LYS A 29 15.79 15.20 -13.68
N ILE A 30 15.44 14.89 -12.43
CA ILE A 30 14.35 13.96 -12.18
C ILE A 30 13.14 14.71 -12.73
N THR A 31 12.78 14.37 -13.96
CA THR A 31 11.71 15.06 -14.66
C THR A 31 10.43 14.80 -13.90
N LEU A 32 9.48 15.72 -14.02
CA LEU A 32 8.14 15.53 -13.48
C LEU A 32 7.57 14.17 -13.93
N ASP A 33 7.89 13.75 -15.16
CA ASP A 33 7.51 12.46 -15.72
C ASP A 33 8.08 11.27 -14.95
N ALA A 34 9.31 11.37 -14.44
CA ALA A 34 9.91 10.31 -13.61
C ALA A 34 9.16 10.16 -12.27
N TRP A 35 8.75 11.26 -11.66
CA TRP A 35 7.91 11.25 -10.45
C TRP A 35 6.51 10.72 -10.71
N ILE A 36 5.88 11.14 -11.81
CA ILE A 36 4.57 10.62 -12.23
C ILE A 36 4.67 9.10 -12.47
N GLY A 37 5.75 8.65 -13.12
CA GLY A 37 6.03 7.23 -13.31
C GLY A 37 6.17 6.46 -12.00
N TYR A 38 6.94 6.98 -11.05
CA TYR A 38 7.10 6.40 -9.72
C TYR A 38 5.77 6.31 -8.94
N ILE A 39 4.97 7.38 -8.97
CA ILE A 39 3.66 7.41 -8.31
C ILE A 39 2.71 6.40 -8.95
N ASN A 40 2.65 6.33 -10.28
CA ASN A 40 1.81 5.37 -11.00
C ASN A 40 2.22 3.92 -10.68
N HIS A 41 3.51 3.61 -10.71
CA HIS A 41 4.02 2.28 -10.36
C HIS A 41 3.67 1.89 -8.91
N THR A 42 3.82 2.84 -7.97
CA THR A 42 3.46 2.62 -6.57
C THR A 42 1.94 2.40 -6.42
N GLN A 43 1.13 3.19 -7.12
CA GLN A 43 -0.34 3.03 -7.14
C GLN A 43 -0.76 1.66 -7.69
N GLU A 44 -0.11 1.18 -8.76
CA GLU A 44 -0.38 -0.14 -9.35
C GLU A 44 -0.02 -1.28 -8.40
N THR A 45 1.10 -1.16 -7.70
CA THR A 45 1.54 -2.14 -6.68
C THR A 45 0.54 -2.21 -5.53
N LEU A 46 0.03 -1.06 -5.07
CA LEU A 46 -1.00 -1.03 -4.02
C LEU A 46 -2.34 -1.61 -4.53
N ARG A 47 -2.74 -1.29 -5.76
CA ARG A 47 -3.95 -1.86 -6.38
C ARG A 47 -3.86 -3.37 -6.58
N SER A 48 -2.69 -3.90 -6.96
CA SER A 48 -2.51 -5.35 -7.13
C SER A 48 -2.68 -6.08 -5.79
N ARG A 49 -2.08 -5.55 -4.71
CA ARG A 49 -2.23 -6.10 -3.35
C ARG A 49 -3.69 -6.02 -2.86
N SER A 50 -4.37 -4.90 -3.09
CA SER A 50 -5.79 -4.73 -2.77
C SER A 50 -6.67 -5.76 -3.49
N ARG A 51 -6.43 -6.01 -4.79
CA ARG A 51 -7.15 -7.05 -5.55
C ARG A 51 -6.92 -8.45 -4.97
N THR A 52 -5.70 -8.79 -4.58
CA THR A 52 -5.37 -10.08 -3.95
C THR A 52 -6.09 -10.24 -2.60
N LEU A 53 -6.08 -9.21 -1.75
CA LEU A 53 -6.82 -9.20 -0.49
C LEU A 53 -8.34 -9.31 -0.70
N SER A 54 -8.87 -8.69 -1.75
CA SER A 54 -10.29 -8.77 -2.10
C SER A 54 -10.69 -10.19 -2.51
N ARG A 55 -9.81 -10.90 -3.24
CA ARG A 55 -10.02 -12.32 -3.58
C ARG A 55 -10.00 -13.21 -2.34
N LEU A 56 -9.11 -12.94 -1.38
CA LEU A 56 -9.09 -13.66 -0.09
C LEU A 56 -10.36 -13.43 0.72
N ASN A 57 -10.90 -12.20 0.72
CA ASN A 57 -12.19 -11.91 1.33
C ASN A 57 -13.34 -12.70 0.69
N LEU A 58 -13.37 -12.75 -0.64
CA LEU A 58 -14.40 -13.50 -1.35
C LEU A 58 -14.30 -15.00 -1.07
N ALA A 59 -13.09 -15.55 -1.00
CA ALA A 59 -12.85 -16.94 -0.62
C ALA A 59 -13.29 -17.24 0.83
N GLY A 60 -12.93 -16.37 1.79
CA GLY A 60 -13.35 -16.49 3.18
C GLY A 60 -14.87 -16.43 3.34
N LEU A 61 -15.54 -15.54 2.60
CA LEU A 61 -17.01 -15.46 2.57
C LEU A 61 -17.61 -16.75 1.99
N GLY A 62 -17.02 -17.29 0.92
CA GLY A 62 -17.45 -18.55 0.31
C GLY A 62 -17.39 -19.73 1.29
N ILE A 63 -16.30 -19.86 2.05
CA ILE A 63 -16.15 -20.89 3.09
C ILE A 63 -17.21 -20.73 4.18
N ALA A 64 -17.43 -19.50 4.66
CA ALA A 64 -18.44 -19.22 5.66
C ALA A 64 -19.85 -19.59 5.18
N ILE A 65 -20.22 -19.22 3.95
CA ILE A 65 -21.53 -19.54 3.36
C ILE A 65 -21.69 -21.05 3.15
N PHE A 66 -20.67 -21.72 2.63
CA PHE A 66 -20.72 -23.17 2.36
C PHE A 66 -20.88 -24.00 3.64
N SER A 67 -20.43 -23.49 4.79
CA SER A 67 -20.60 -24.19 6.08
C SER A 67 -22.06 -24.23 6.57
N ILE A 68 -22.91 -23.28 6.15
CA ILE A 68 -24.31 -23.15 6.61
C ILE A 68 -25.19 -24.35 6.20
N PRO A 69 -25.27 -24.75 4.92
CA PRO A 69 -26.11 -25.89 4.52
C PRO A 69 -25.62 -27.22 5.12
N PHE A 70 -24.31 -27.36 5.38
CA PHE A 70 -23.76 -28.54 6.03
C PHE A 70 -24.34 -28.71 7.45
N VAL A 71 -24.50 -27.61 8.19
CA VAL A 71 -25.15 -27.62 9.50
C VAL A 71 -26.63 -27.98 9.37
N VAL A 72 -27.36 -27.36 8.44
CA VAL A 72 -28.81 -27.57 8.25
C VAL A 72 -29.14 -29.02 7.87
N VAL A 73 -28.35 -29.64 6.99
CA VAL A 73 -28.60 -31.01 6.50
C VAL A 73 -28.18 -32.08 7.52
N ILE A 74 -27.14 -31.84 8.33
CA ILE A 74 -26.61 -32.84 9.27
C ILE A 74 -27.37 -32.89 10.59
N ILE A 75 -27.93 -31.76 11.06
CA ILE A 75 -28.72 -31.68 12.30
C ILE A 75 -29.81 -32.78 12.42
N PRO A 76 -30.64 -33.08 11.40
CA PRO A 76 -31.68 -34.10 11.54
C PRO A 76 -31.17 -35.55 11.60
N PHE A 77 -29.92 -35.82 11.23
CA PHE A 77 -29.31 -37.16 11.23
C PHE A 77 -28.37 -37.39 12.43
N LEU A 78 -28.38 -36.49 13.41
CA LEU A 78 -27.43 -36.46 14.50
C LEU A 78 -27.74 -37.54 15.56
N SER A 79 -27.17 -38.74 15.39
CA SER A 79 -27.11 -39.74 16.47
C SER A 79 -26.00 -39.38 17.46
N ALA A 80 -26.08 -39.89 18.70
CA ALA A 80 -25.18 -39.53 19.81
C ALA A 80 -23.67 -39.70 19.54
N THR A 81 -23.27 -40.41 18.48
CA THR A 81 -21.87 -40.62 18.08
C THR A 81 -21.33 -39.58 17.09
N THR A 82 -22.16 -38.65 16.60
CA THR A 82 -21.79 -37.73 15.49
C THR A 82 -21.29 -36.36 15.92
N ALA A 83 -20.93 -36.16 17.19
CA ALA A 83 -20.39 -34.88 17.70
C ALA A 83 -19.21 -34.34 16.88
N LEU A 84 -18.38 -35.22 16.29
CA LEU A 84 -17.26 -34.85 15.43
C LEU A 84 -17.70 -34.07 14.16
N PHE A 85 -18.87 -34.38 13.61
CA PHE A 85 -19.38 -33.74 12.40
C PHE A 85 -19.92 -32.33 12.63
N LEU A 86 -20.30 -32.00 13.87
CA LEU A 86 -20.67 -30.63 14.23
C LEU A 86 -19.45 -29.72 14.36
N VAL A 87 -18.30 -30.24 14.80
CA VAL A 87 -17.12 -29.41 15.07
C VAL A 87 -16.51 -28.83 13.77
N LEU A 88 -16.53 -29.58 12.67
CA LEU A 88 -15.96 -29.17 11.38
C LEU A 88 -16.55 -27.87 10.80
N PRO A 89 -17.88 -27.68 10.71
CA PRO A 89 -18.44 -26.42 10.21
C PRO A 89 -18.16 -25.23 11.14
N PHE A 90 -18.13 -25.43 12.46
CA PHE A 90 -17.76 -24.35 13.40
C PHE A 90 -16.29 -23.93 13.22
N ILE A 91 -15.38 -24.90 13.00
CA ILE A 91 -13.99 -24.62 12.64
C ILE A 91 -13.93 -23.80 11.35
N GLY A 92 -14.64 -24.22 10.30
CA GLY A 92 -14.67 -23.50 9.02
C GLY A 92 -15.18 -22.06 9.14
N PHE A 93 -16.27 -21.85 9.89
CA PHE A 93 -16.83 -20.52 10.16
C PHE A 93 -15.86 -19.64 10.95
N PHE A 94 -15.20 -20.19 11.97
CA PHE A 94 -14.25 -19.47 12.80
C PHE A 94 -13.02 -19.02 12.01
N PHE A 95 -12.40 -19.94 11.26
CA PHE A 95 -11.25 -19.60 10.40
C PHE A 95 -11.64 -18.65 9.27
N GLY A 96 -12.80 -18.82 8.64
CA GLY A 96 -13.33 -17.87 7.65
C GLY A 96 -13.49 -16.46 8.21
N SER A 97 -14.05 -16.34 9.41
CA SER A 97 -14.24 -15.05 10.10
C SER A 97 -12.92 -14.37 10.47
N ILE A 98 -11.93 -15.15 10.92
CA ILE A 98 -10.58 -14.64 11.21
C ILE A 98 -9.92 -14.13 9.94
N LEU A 99 -9.97 -14.90 8.85
CA LEU A 99 -9.39 -14.50 7.56
C LEU A 99 -10.01 -13.20 7.04
N ILE A 100 -11.34 -13.06 7.10
CA ILE A 100 -12.06 -11.84 6.72
C ILE A 100 -11.68 -10.66 7.62
N SER A 101 -11.51 -10.89 8.91
CA SER A 101 -11.14 -9.81 9.85
C SER A 101 -9.73 -9.30 9.58
N PHE A 102 -8.79 -10.23 9.35
CA PHE A 102 -7.39 -9.93 9.07
C PHE A 102 -7.20 -9.21 7.72
N SER A 103 -7.84 -9.69 6.67
CA SER A 103 -7.82 -9.03 5.35
C SER A 103 -8.46 -7.64 5.40
N ARG A 104 -9.54 -7.46 6.18
CA ARG A 104 -10.21 -6.16 6.34
C ARG A 104 -9.36 -5.17 7.13
N SER A 105 -8.54 -5.63 8.09
CA SER A 105 -7.54 -4.75 8.71
C SER A 105 -6.49 -4.30 7.70
N GLU A 106 -5.87 -5.22 6.96
CA GLU A 106 -4.83 -4.86 5.97
C GLU A 106 -5.38 -4.00 4.82
N LEU A 107 -6.63 -4.20 4.39
CA LEU A 107 -7.27 -3.34 3.38
C LEU A 107 -7.44 -1.90 3.87
N ARG A 108 -7.90 -1.71 5.11
CA ARG A 108 -8.03 -0.37 5.70
C ARG A 108 -6.69 0.35 5.82
N GLU A 109 -5.62 -0.41 6.00
CA GLU A 109 -4.27 0.14 6.05
C GLU A 109 -3.74 0.53 4.66
N LEU A 110 -4.18 -0.15 3.59
CA LEU A 110 -3.79 0.17 2.20
C LEU A 110 -4.58 1.32 1.59
N GLU A 111 -5.77 1.63 2.10
CA GLU A 111 -6.64 2.67 1.56
C GLU A 111 -6.03 4.08 1.72
N LYS A 112 -5.43 4.35 2.88
CA LYS A 112 -4.78 5.64 3.18
C LYS A 112 -3.60 5.95 2.25
N PRO A 113 -2.58 5.09 2.07
CA PRO A 113 -1.48 5.38 1.15
C PRO A 113 -1.95 5.53 -0.29
N LEU A 114 -2.98 4.78 -0.70
CA LEU A 114 -3.57 4.93 -2.03
C LEU A 114 -4.15 6.34 -2.23
N GLN A 115 -4.90 6.84 -1.24
CA GLN A 115 -5.48 8.18 -1.27
C GLN A 115 -4.41 9.29 -1.25
N ILE A 116 -3.32 9.09 -0.52
CA ILE A 116 -2.17 10.04 -0.51
C ILE A 116 -1.52 10.10 -1.90
N CYS A 117 -1.27 8.95 -2.53
CA CYS A 117 -0.70 8.89 -3.88
C CYS A 117 -1.61 9.58 -4.91
N GLU A 118 -2.93 9.37 -4.80
CA GLU A 118 -3.92 9.99 -5.67
C GLU A 118 -3.96 11.51 -5.51
N ASN A 119 -3.97 12.00 -4.26
CA ASN A 119 -3.91 13.42 -3.97
C ASN A 119 -2.60 14.07 -4.43
N ALA A 120 -1.47 13.38 -4.25
CA ALA A 120 -0.17 13.85 -4.75
C ALA A 120 -0.17 13.95 -6.28
N LYS A 121 -0.72 12.95 -6.97
CA LYS A 121 -0.88 12.96 -8.43
C LYS A 121 -1.74 14.12 -8.89
N LEU A 122 -2.89 14.35 -8.25
CA LEU A 122 -3.76 15.49 -8.56
C LEU A 122 -3.08 16.83 -8.33
N ALA A 123 -2.32 16.97 -7.23
CA ALA A 123 -1.58 18.20 -6.94
C ALA A 123 -0.45 18.47 -7.95
N VAL A 124 0.22 17.42 -8.44
CA VAL A 124 1.19 17.54 -9.55
C VAL A 124 0.49 17.96 -10.85
N LEU A 125 -0.62 17.32 -11.20
CA LEU A 125 -1.37 17.64 -12.42
C LEU A 125 -2.00 19.04 -12.39
N ALA A 126 -2.36 19.54 -11.20
CA ALA A 126 -2.87 20.89 -11.00
C ALA A 126 -1.76 21.96 -11.05
N GLY A 127 -0.48 21.57 -11.15
CA GLY A 127 0.65 22.50 -11.09
C GLY A 127 0.93 23.06 -9.69
N ASN A 128 0.31 22.50 -8.63
CA ASN A 128 0.55 22.92 -7.25
C ASN A 128 1.89 22.38 -6.72
N LEU A 129 2.39 21.29 -7.29
CA LEU A 129 3.68 20.68 -6.97
C LEU A 129 4.50 20.62 -8.27
N THR A 130 5.46 21.53 -8.40
CA THR A 130 6.24 21.71 -9.64
C THR A 130 7.66 21.18 -9.50
N THR A 131 8.17 21.09 -8.28
CA THR A 131 9.55 20.64 -8.01
C THR A 131 9.57 19.30 -7.28
N SER A 132 10.65 18.53 -7.49
CA SER A 132 10.84 17.25 -6.78
C SER A 132 10.82 17.42 -5.26
N LYS A 133 11.38 18.54 -4.75
CA LYS A 133 11.45 18.87 -3.33
C LYS A 133 10.07 19.14 -2.72
N GLU A 134 9.18 19.78 -3.48
CA GLU A 134 7.79 19.97 -3.06
C GLU A 134 7.04 18.64 -3.02
N ILE A 135 7.25 17.78 -4.02
CA ILE A 135 6.61 16.46 -4.09
C ILE A 135 7.08 15.57 -2.93
N THR A 136 8.40 15.48 -2.70
CA THR A 136 8.95 14.71 -1.58
C THR A 136 8.51 15.28 -0.24
N GLY A 137 8.58 16.61 -0.07
CA GLY A 137 8.14 17.27 1.15
C GLY A 137 6.65 17.05 1.44
N TYR A 138 5.80 17.08 0.40
CA TYR A 138 4.38 16.76 0.53
C TYR A 138 4.17 15.30 0.96
N LEU A 139 4.81 14.35 0.26
CA LEU A 139 4.69 12.93 0.55
C LEU A 139 5.21 12.60 1.95
N GLU A 140 6.39 13.10 2.33
CA GLU A 140 6.97 12.90 3.66
C GLU A 140 6.09 13.51 4.76
N ASN A 141 5.55 14.70 4.56
CA ASN A 141 4.67 15.33 5.54
C ASN A 141 3.37 14.55 5.72
N GLN A 142 2.75 14.11 4.61
CA GLN A 142 1.58 13.25 4.68
C GLN A 142 1.93 11.93 5.35
N LEU A 143 2.95 11.23 4.87
CA LEU A 143 3.41 9.98 5.44
C LEU A 143 3.74 10.11 6.91
N LYS A 144 4.39 11.19 7.38
CA LYS A 144 4.70 11.41 8.79
C LYS A 144 3.45 11.52 9.64
N LYS A 145 2.39 12.18 9.16
CA LYS A 145 1.08 12.21 9.83
C LYS A 145 0.48 10.81 10.00
N TYR A 146 0.77 9.89 9.08
CA TYR A 146 0.28 8.51 9.14
C TYR A 146 1.27 7.51 9.80
N ALA A 147 2.57 7.75 9.68
CA ALA A 147 3.66 6.86 10.09
C ALA A 147 3.88 6.84 11.59
N VAL A 148 3.34 7.81 12.34
CA VAL A 148 3.15 7.69 13.79
C VAL A 148 2.39 6.39 14.15
N SER A 149 1.65 5.79 13.20
CA SER A 149 0.96 4.51 13.36
C SER A 149 1.66 3.30 12.73
N TYR A 150 2.78 3.45 11.99
CA TYR A 150 3.17 2.45 10.98
C TYR A 150 4.68 2.17 10.83
N SER A 151 5.54 2.69 11.72
CA SER A 151 7.01 2.68 11.58
C SER A 151 7.70 1.29 11.55
N GLY A 152 6.96 0.19 11.70
CA GLY A 152 7.52 -1.16 11.73
C GLY A 152 7.67 -1.89 10.38
N LYS A 153 6.85 -1.60 9.35
CA LYS A 153 6.67 -2.54 8.21
C LYS A 153 7.26 -2.12 6.85
N LEU A 154 7.74 -0.88 6.67
CA LEU A 154 8.16 -0.37 5.34
C LEU A 154 9.67 -0.28 5.10
N LYS A 155 10.51 -1.05 5.82
CA LYS A 155 11.97 -1.08 5.60
C LYS A 155 12.43 -1.64 4.23
N GLY A 156 11.52 -2.00 3.33
CA GLY A 156 11.84 -2.61 2.04
C GLY A 156 11.31 -1.90 0.79
N ALA A 157 10.60 -0.77 0.92
CA ALA A 157 10.19 0.00 -0.25
C ALA A 157 11.38 0.85 -0.72
N SER A 158 11.75 0.67 -1.99
CA SER A 158 12.83 1.38 -2.66
C SER A 158 12.76 2.89 -2.39
N SER A 159 13.91 3.47 -2.05
CA SER A 159 14.07 4.91 -1.88
C SER A 159 13.56 5.66 -3.11
N PRO A 160 12.83 6.77 -2.95
CA PRO A 160 12.41 7.60 -4.08
C PRO A 160 13.62 8.04 -4.94
N PRO A 161 13.41 8.28 -6.24
CA PRO A 161 14.45 8.78 -7.15
C PRO A 161 15.00 10.15 -6.70
#